data_AF-A0A0T7FQ07-F1
#
_entry.id   AF-A0A0T7FQ07-F1
#
_cell.length_a   1.000
_cell.length_b   1.000
_cell.length_c   1.000
_cell.angle_alpha   90.00
_cell.angle_beta   90.00
_cell.angle_gamma   90.00
#
_symmetry.space_group_name_H-M   'P 1'
#
loop_
_entity.id
_entity.type
_entity.pdbx_description
1 polymer ?
#
loop_
_entity_poly.entity_id
_entity_poly.type
_entity_poly.pdbx_seq_one_letter_code
_entity_poly.pdbx_strand_id
1 'polypeptide(L)' 'MSSRSETNGRREDDTRENIAYIRQMLGELRQVALGEGADMLCYLIEMAYVEAGDVQAGRRPRSVFHRD' A
#
# COMPACT_ATOMS: atom_id res chain seq x y z
N MET A 1 31.39 -13.99 -4.50
CA MET A 1 30.07 -13.76 -5.13
C MET A 1 29.00 -13.72 -4.02
N SER A 2 28.75 -12.57 -3.38
CA SER A 2 27.70 -12.43 -2.33
C SER A 2 26.97 -11.08 -2.32
N SER A 3 27.46 -10.05 -3.00
CA SER A 3 26.91 -8.68 -2.87
C SER A 3 25.55 -8.43 -3.55
N ARG A 4 25.07 -9.35 -4.40
CA ARG A 4 23.78 -9.20 -5.11
C ARG A 4 22.56 -9.61 -4.27
N SER A 5 22.72 -10.46 -3.25
CA SER A 5 21.59 -10.94 -2.46
C SER A 5 21.19 -9.95 -1.36
N GLU A 6 22.17 -9.28 -0.74
CA GLU A 6 21.95 -8.28 0.32
C GLU A 6 21.29 -7.00 -0.22
N THR A 7 21.62 -6.62 -1.46
CA THR A 7 21.02 -5.46 -2.13
C THR A 7 19.58 -5.70 -2.56
N ASN A 8 19.19 -6.95 -2.81
CA ASN A 8 17.80 -7.29 -3.12
C ASN A 8 16.92 -7.31 -1.86
N GLY A 9 17.42 -7.88 -0.75
CA GLY A 9 16.67 -7.92 0.52
C GLY A 9 16.33 -6.52 1.06
N ARG A 10 17.29 -5.58 1.03
CA ARG A 10 17.02 -4.19 1.44
C ARG A 10 15.92 -3.52 0.63
N ARG A 11 15.86 -3.75 -0.68
CA ARG A 11 14.83 -3.16 -1.54
C ARG A 11 13.44 -3.72 -1.23
N GLU A 12 13.35 -5.00 -0.91
CA GLU A 12 12.10 -5.64 -0.53
C GLU A 12 11.58 -5.10 0.81
N ASP A 13 12.48 -4.94 1.79
CA ASP A 13 12.19 -4.34 3.09
C ASP A 13 11.75 -2.87 2.94
N ASP A 14 12.52 -2.05 2.22
CA ASP A 14 12.18 -0.65 1.93
C ASP A 14 10.78 -0.54 1.29
N THR A 15 10.45 -1.46 0.37
CA THR A 15 9.14 -1.39 -0.26
C THR A 15 8.01 -1.88 0.64
N ARG A 16 8.26 -2.83 1.54
CA ARG A 16 7.27 -3.27 2.52
C ARG A 16 6.99 -2.17 3.55
N GLU A 17 8.01 -1.43 3.95
CA GLU A 17 7.89 -0.23 4.79
C GLU A 17 7.10 0.88 4.09
N ASN A 18 7.40 1.16 2.82
CA ASN A 18 6.66 2.15 2.04
C ASN A 18 5.17 1.79 1.92
N ILE A 19 4.82 0.52 1.71
CA ILE A 19 3.41 0.08 1.67
C ILE A 19 2.76 0.18 3.05
N ALA A 20 3.49 -0.15 4.13
CA ALA A 20 2.99 0.03 5.50
C ALA A 20 2.66 1.50 5.78
N TYR A 21 3.53 2.42 5.34
CA TYR A 21 3.34 3.86 5.45
C TYR A 21 2.11 4.33 4.66
N ILE A 22 1.96 3.90 3.39
CA ILE A 22 0.75 4.19 2.59
C ILE A 22 -0.51 3.72 3.32
N ARG A 23 -0.48 2.51 3.86
CA ARG A 23 -1.63 1.94 4.58
C ARG A 23 -1.98 2.74 5.84
N GLN A 24 -1.00 3.27 6.55
CA GLN A 24 -1.24 4.19 7.67
C GLN A 24 -1.94 5.47 7.19
N MET A 25 -1.40 6.13 6.15
CA MET A 25 -2.00 7.36 5.61
C MET A 25 -3.44 7.16 5.13
N LEU A 26 -3.74 6.02 4.49
CA LEU A 26 -5.10 5.68 4.08
C LEU A 26 -6.06 5.59 5.28
N GLY A 27 -5.59 5.05 6.41
CA GLY A 27 -6.37 5.03 7.65
C GLY A 27 -6.70 6.44 8.16
N GLU A 28 -5.73 7.34 8.14
CA GLU A 28 -5.90 8.74 8.55
C GLU A 28 -6.86 9.48 7.61
N LEU A 29 -6.68 9.36 6.29
CA LEU A 29 -7.53 9.99 5.27
C LEU A 29 -8.98 9.49 5.34
N ARG A 30 -9.20 8.21 5.68
CA ARG A 30 -10.55 7.68 5.86
C ARG A 30 -11.29 8.39 7.00
N GLN A 31 -10.61 8.71 8.10
CA GLN A 31 -11.21 9.46 9.21
C GLN A 31 -11.57 10.88 8.80
N VAL A 32 -10.72 11.52 7.99
CA VAL A 32 -11.01 12.85 7.44
C VAL A 32 -12.24 12.80 6.52
N ALA A 33 -12.29 11.87 5.56
CA ALA A 33 -13.43 11.70 4.66
C ALA A 33 -14.73 11.39 5.39
N LEU A 34 -14.66 10.59 6.46
CA LEU A 34 -15.80 10.31 7.33
C LEU A 34 -16.28 11.57 8.07
N GLY A 35 -15.35 12.38 8.59
CA GLY A 35 -15.67 13.65 9.26
C GLY A 35 -16.38 14.66 8.34
N GLU A 36 -16.07 14.63 7.05
CA GLU A 36 -16.69 15.48 6.03
C GLU A 36 -17.99 14.89 5.44
N GLY A 37 -18.42 13.69 5.86
CA GLY A 37 -19.59 13.01 5.30
C GLY A 37 -19.43 12.58 3.84
N ALA A 38 -18.19 12.39 3.38
CA ALA A 38 -17.88 12.01 2.00
C ALA A 38 -17.90 10.47 1.82
N ASP A 39 -19.08 9.88 1.82
CA ASP A 39 -19.26 8.40 1.86
C ASP A 39 -18.56 7.66 0.71
N MET A 40 -18.69 8.15 -0.52
CA MET A 40 -18.01 7.55 -1.67
C MET A 40 -16.48 7.62 -1.56
N LEU A 41 -15.96 8.70 -0.99
CA LEU A 41 -14.52 8.85 -0.78
C LEU A 41 -14.03 7.91 0.33
N CYS A 42 -14.79 7.78 1.43
CA CYS A 42 -14.53 6.83 2.50
C CYS A 42 -14.44 5.39 1.97
N TYR A 43 -15.40 5.00 1.12
CA TYR A 43 -15.41 3.70 0.46
C TYR A 43 -14.15 3.46 -0.39
N LEU A 44 -13.77 4.40 -1.25
CA LEU A 44 -12.59 4.27 -2.11
C LEU A 44 -11.29 4.15 -1.30
N ILE A 45 -11.17 4.93 -0.23
CA ILE A 45 -10.01 4.88 0.67
C ILE A 45 -9.97 3.53 1.41
N GLU A 46 -11.12 3.02 1.85
CA GLU A 46 -11.20 1.71 2.51
C GLU A 46 -10.81 0.56 1.57
N MET A 47 -11.25 0.60 0.31
CA MET A 47 -10.83 -0.38 -0.70
C MET A 47 -9.32 -0.30 -0.97
N ALA A 48 -8.75 0.90 -1.05
CA ALA A 48 -7.31 1.09 -1.19
C ALA A 48 -6.53 0.59 0.04
N TYR A 49 -7.08 0.76 1.25
CA TYR A 49 -6.47 0.28 2.50
C TYR A 49 -6.40 -1.25 2.52
N VAL A 50 -7.46 -1.93 2.11
CA VAL A 50 -7.51 -3.40 1.99
C VAL A 50 -6.49 -3.89 0.96
N GLU A 51 -6.42 -3.25 -0.22
CA GLU A 51 -5.45 -3.57 -1.26
C GLU A 51 -4.00 -3.41 -0.77
N ALA A 52 -3.69 -2.31 -0.08
CA ALA A 52 -2.37 -2.09 0.50
C ALA A 52 -1.99 -3.19 1.50
N GLY A 53 -2.95 -3.68 2.30
CA GLY A 53 -2.74 -4.81 3.21
C GLY A 53 -2.43 -6.12 2.47
N ASP A 54 -3.11 -6.40 1.38
CA ASP A 54 -2.86 -7.58 0.55
C ASP A 54 -1.52 -7.52 -0.17
N VAL A 55 -1.13 -6.35 -0.68
CA VAL A 55 0.19 -6.10 -1.27
C VAL A 55 1.29 -6.26 -0.22
N GLN A 56 1.09 -5.72 0.99
CA GLN A 56 2.06 -5.83 2.09
C GLN A 56 2.27 -7.28 2.54
N ALA A 57 1.21 -8.09 2.51
CA ALA A 57 1.25 -9.52 2.85
C ALA A 57 1.79 -10.40 1.71
N GLY A 58 2.13 -9.82 0.55
CA GLY A 58 2.57 -10.56 -0.63
C GLY A 58 1.47 -11.39 -1.29
N ARG A 59 0.19 -11.11 -0.98
CA ARG A 59 -0.96 -11.88 -1.50
C ARG A 59 -1.40 -11.44 -2.90
N ARG A 60 -1.01 -10.24 -3.34
CA ARG A 60 -1.30 -9.72 -4.68
C ARG A 60 -0.04 -9.14 -5.34
N PRO A 61 0.21 -9.41 -6.63
CA PRO A 61 1.26 -8.74 -7.39
C PRO A 61 0.94 -7.24 -7.52
N ARG A 62 1.98 -6.39 -7.46
CA ARG A 62 1.89 -4.91 -7.46
C ARG A 62 1.37 -4.27 -8.77
N SER A 63 0.82 -5.06 -9.70
CA SER A 63 0.29 -4.54 -10.96
C SER A 63 -1.00 -5.22 -11.37
N VAL A 64 -2.06 -4.42 -11.48
CA VAL A 64 -2.95 -4.53 -12.63
C VAL A 64 -2.23 -3.71 -13.70
N PHE A 65 -1.61 -4.37 -14.68
CA PHE A 65 -0.83 -3.76 -15.76
C PHE A 65 -1.28 -2.34 -16.16
N HIS A 66 -0.47 -1.33 -15.87
CA HIS A 66 -0.47 -0.08 -16.64
C HIS A 66 0.53 -0.32 -17.78
N ARG A 67 0.01 -0.79 -18.93
CA ARG A 67 0.73 -0.72 -20.20
C ARG A 67 0.52 0.68 -20.74
N ASP A 68 1.60 1.44 -20.88
CA ASP A 68 1.65 2.62 -21.75
C ASP A 68 1.30 2.24 -23.21
#